data_AF-A0AAU7DZL2-F1
#
_entry.id   AF-A0AAU7DZL2-F1
#
_cell.length_a   1.000
_cell.length_b   1.000
_cell.length_c   1.000
_cell.angle_alpha   90.00
_cell.angle_beta   90.00
_cell.angle_gamma   90.00
#
_symmetry.space_group_name_H-M   'P 1'
#
loop_
_entity.id
_entity.type
_entity.pdbx_description
1 polymer ?
#
loop_
_entity_poly.entity_id
_entity_poly.type
_entity_poly.pdbx_seq_one_letter_code
_entity_poly.pdbx_strand_id
1 'polypeptide(L)' 'MPGLTKPSHWIVLLIVVLLLFGAKRLPELAKGVGQSLKIFKKEIKDLQDEPGAPGTSATPEVPEATPPAQTNTPESQDNA' A
#
# COMPACT_ATOMS: atom_id res chain seq x y z
N MET A 1 -13.14 -36.43 -21.60
CA MET A 1 -13.84 -35.49 -20.69
C MET A 1 -13.32 -34.06 -20.93
N PRO A 2 -13.76 -33.36 -22.00
CA PRO A 2 -13.25 -32.03 -22.35
C PRO A 2 -14.16 -30.92 -21.78
N GLY A 3 -13.77 -30.32 -20.65
CA GLY A 3 -14.52 -29.21 -20.04
C GLY A 3 -13.75 -28.32 -19.07
N LEU A 4 -12.57 -28.75 -18.59
CA LEU A 4 -11.90 -28.13 -17.45
C LEU A 4 -11.02 -26.92 -17.79
N THR A 5 -10.67 -26.70 -19.07
CA THR A 5 -9.75 -25.64 -19.49
C THR A 5 -10.43 -24.46 -20.16
N LYS A 6 -11.77 -24.41 -20.20
CA LYS A 6 -12.46 -23.24 -20.73
C LYS A 6 -12.33 -22.07 -19.73
N PRO A 7 -11.64 -20.97 -20.11
CA PRO A 7 -11.46 -19.80 -19.24
C PRO A 7 -12.80 -19.17 -18.80
N SER A 8 -13.90 -19.55 -19.43
CA SER A 8 -15.27 -19.17 -19.08
C SER A 8 -15.70 -19.55 -17.65
N HIS A 9 -15.09 -20.54 -16.98
CA HIS A 9 -15.46 -20.84 -15.58
C HIS A 9 -14.91 -19.80 -14.60
N TRP A 10 -13.73 -19.26 -14.87
CA TRP A 10 -13.11 -18.25 -14.02
C TRP A 10 -13.90 -16.94 -13.99
N ILE A 11 -14.56 -16.57 -15.09
CA ILE A 11 -15.38 -15.36 -15.12
C ILE A 11 -16.61 -15.47 -14.20
N VAL A 12 -17.21 -16.66 -14.12
CA VAL A 12 -18.36 -16.92 -13.22
C VAL A 12 -17.92 -16.83 -11.77
N LEU A 13 -16.77 -17.42 -11.42
CA LEU A 13 -16.21 -17.31 -10.08
C LEU A 13 -15.92 -15.85 -9.70
N LEU A 14 -15.31 -15.09 -10.60
CA LEU A 14 -15.01 -13.66 -10.39
C LEU A 14 -16.30 -12.87 -10.17
N ILE A 15 -17.33 -13.10 -10.98
CA ILE A 15 -18.65 -12.46 -10.82
C ILE A 15 -19.25 -12.78 -9.45
N VAL A 16 -19.21 -14.04 -9.01
CA VAL A 16 -19.71 -14.44 -7.68
C VAL A 16 -18.94 -13.71 -6.57
N VAL A 17 -17.61 -13.70 -6.61
CA VAL A 17 -16.78 -12.96 -5.64
C VAL A 17 -17.11 -11.46 -5.67
N LEU A 18 -17.31 -10.88 -6.85
CA LEU A 18 -17.68 -9.47 -7.00
C LEU A 18 -19.07 -9.16 -6.45
N LEU A 19 -20.01 -10.11 -6.50
CA LEU A 19 -21.35 -9.99 -5.90
C LEU A 19 -21.30 -10.07 -4.37
N LEU A 20 -20.50 -10.97 -3.79
CA LEU A 20 -20.37 -11.10 -2.33
C LEU A 20 -19.58 -9.93 -1.72
N PHE A 21 -18.45 -9.57 -2.32
CA PHE A 21 -17.56 -8.54 -1.78
C PHE A 21 -17.92 -7.13 -2.30
N GLY A 22 -18.50 -7.03 -3.49
CA GLY A 22 -18.79 -5.76 -4.17
C GLY A 22 -17.63 -5.27 -5.03
N ALA A 23 -17.96 -4.62 -6.16
CA ALA A 23 -16.98 -4.08 -7.11
C ALA A 23 -16.00 -3.06 -6.52
N LYS A 24 -16.39 -2.37 -5.45
CA LYS A 24 -15.58 -1.35 -4.78
C LYS A 24 -14.66 -1.91 -3.68
N ARG A 25 -14.96 -3.10 -3.12
CA ARG A 25 -14.17 -3.69 -2.02
C ARG A 25 -12.99 -4.50 -2.50
N LEU A 26 -13.09 -5.21 -3.62
CA LEU A 26 -11.94 -5.93 -4.21
C LEU A 26 -10.72 -5.02 -4.46
N PRO A 27 -10.85 -3.87 -5.13
CA PRO A 27 -9.70 -2.99 -5.37
C PRO A 27 -9.19 -2.34 -4.08
N GLU A 28 -10.05 -2.08 -3.09
CA GLU A 28 -9.67 -1.55 -1.78
C GLU A 28 -8.79 -2.55 -1.01
N LEU A 29 -9.23 -3.81 -0.93
CA LEU A 29 -8.50 -4.89 -0.27
C LEU A 29 -7.20 -5.21 -0.99
N ALA A 30 -7.22 -5.25 -2.33
CA ALA A 30 -6.03 -5.47 -3.14
C ALA A 30 -4.99 -4.36 -2.98
N LYS A 31 -5.41 -3.09 -2.81
CA LYS A 31 -4.48 -1.99 -2.51
C LYS A 31 -3.80 -2.16 -1.16
N GLY A 32 -4.55 -2.50 -0.10
CA GLY A 32 -3.97 -2.74 1.23
C GLY A 32 -2.99 -3.92 1.25
N VAL A 33 -3.40 -5.06 0.68
CA VAL A 33 -2.57 -6.27 0.59
C VAL A 33 -1.38 -6.06 -0.36
N GLY A 34 -1.56 -5.33 -1.45
CA GLY A 34 -0.48 -5.01 -2.40
C GLY A 34 0.58 -4.10 -1.79
N GLN A 35 0.18 -3.13 -0.95
CA GLN A 35 1.10 -2.24 -0.26
C GLN A 35 1.98 -3.02 0.75
N SER A 36 1.39 -3.92 1.54
CA SER A 36 2.14 -4.75 2.49
C SER A 36 3.06 -5.75 1.78
N LEU A 37 2.58 -6.39 0.71
CA LEU A 37 3.42 -7.25 -0.15
C LEU A 37 4.58 -6.49 -0.81
N LYS A 38 4.38 -5.23 -1.20
CA LYS A 38 5.43 -4.38 -1.81
C LYS A 38 6.53 -4.05 -0.81
N ILE A 39 6.18 -3.74 0.44
CA ILE A 39 7.14 -3.47 1.51
C ILE A 39 7.90 -4.74 1.86
N PHE A 40 7.18 -5.84 2.08
CA PHE A 40 7.78 -7.14 2.36
C PHE A 40 8.70 -7.62 1.23
N LYS A 41 8.31 -7.42 -0.03
CA LYS A 41 9.16 -7.74 -1.19
C LYS A 41 10.42 -6.88 -1.24
N LYS A 42 10.33 -5.60 -0.88
CA LYS A 42 11.48 -4.70 -0.82
C LYS A 42 12.45 -5.11 0.29
N GLU A 43 11.95 -5.40 1.49
CA GLU A 43 12.76 -5.89 2.61
C GLU A 43 13.43 -7.23 2.28
N ILE A 44 12.69 -8.20 1.74
CA ILE A 44 13.26 -9.48 1.31
C ILE A 44 14.33 -9.30 0.23
N LYS A 45 14.19 -8.30 -0.63
CA LYS A 45 15.16 -8.02 -1.68
C LYS A 45 16.40 -7.33 -1.12
N ASP A 46 16.22 -6.37 -0.21
CA ASP A 46 17.30 -5.71 0.54
C ASP A 46 18.12 -6.72 1.37
N LEU A 47 17.46 -7.71 1.97
CA LEU A 47 18.11 -8.80 2.70
C LEU A 47 18.87 -9.79 1.80
N GLN A 48 18.47 -9.94 0.52
CA GLN A 48 19.15 -10.81 -0.43
C GLN A 48 20.29 -10.09 -1.17
N ASP A 49 20.24 -8.75 -1.27
CA ASP A 49 21.22 -7.95 -2.03
C ASP A 49 22.27 -7.20 -1.14
N GLU A 50 22.19 -7.25 0.20
CA GLU A 50 23.11 -6.60 1.18
C GLU A 50 23.10 -5.03 1.18
N PRO A 51 23.60 -4.35 2.24
CA PRO A 51 22.87 -3.39 3.05
C PRO A 51 23.13 -1.94 2.61
N GLY A 52 22.12 -1.22 2.13
CA GLY A 52 22.24 0.23 2.06
C GLY A 52 21.43 0.94 0.99
N ALA A 53 20.12 1.03 1.20
CA ALA A 53 19.40 2.25 0.83
C ALA A 53 18.09 2.35 1.62
N PRO A 54 17.87 3.41 2.43
CA PRO A 54 16.64 3.57 3.18
C PRO A 54 15.48 3.79 2.20
N GLY A 55 14.56 2.83 2.17
CA GLY A 55 13.33 2.91 1.40
C GLY A 55 12.47 4.07 1.92
N THR A 56 12.43 5.17 1.16
CA THR A 56 11.49 6.26 1.42
C THR A 56 10.05 5.71 1.37
N SER A 57 9.41 5.68 2.54
CA SER A 57 7.99 5.46 2.70
C SER A 57 7.29 6.68 2.13
N ALA A 58 6.68 6.52 0.95
CA ALA A 58 5.69 7.47 0.49
C ALA A 58 4.49 7.40 1.44
N THR A 59 4.49 8.27 2.45
CA THR A 59 3.28 8.80 3.08
C THR A 59 2.35 9.23 1.94
N PRO A 60 1.12 8.70 1.85
CA PRO A 60 0.10 9.33 1.03
C PRO A 60 -0.15 10.70 1.63
N GLU A 61 0.43 11.71 1.01
CA GLU A 61 0.08 13.11 1.22
C GLU A 61 -1.42 13.24 0.88
N VAL A 62 -2.25 13.21 1.91
CA VAL A 62 -3.65 13.65 1.80
C VAL A 62 -3.58 15.14 1.45
N PRO A 63 -4.22 15.60 0.36
CA PRO A 63 -4.31 17.02 0.06
C PRO A 63 -5.20 17.69 1.11
N GLU A 64 -4.63 18.03 2.26
CA GLU A 64 -5.26 18.93 3.22
C GLU A 64 -4.85 20.35 2.84
N ALA A 65 -5.66 20.97 2.00
CA ALA A 65 -5.63 22.41 1.82
C ALA A 65 -6.06 23.06 3.14
N THR A 66 -5.17 23.78 3.84
CA THR A 66 -5.35 25.11 4.49
C THR A 66 -4.08 25.49 5.31
N PRO A 67 -3.66 26.79 5.37
CA PRO A 67 -2.26 27.29 5.38
C PRO A 67 -1.40 27.16 6.66
N PRO A 68 -0.07 27.39 6.56
CA PRO A 68 0.89 27.23 7.65
C PRO A 68 0.83 28.40 8.63
N ALA A 69 0.69 28.13 9.92
CA ALA A 69 0.85 29.15 10.94
C ALA A 69 1.49 28.57 12.21
N GLN A 70 2.76 28.98 12.43
CA GLN A 70 3.34 29.33 13.74
C GLN A 70 3.75 28.16 14.67
N THR A 71 4.92 28.09 15.29
CA THR A 71 6.01 29.05 15.54
C THR A 71 7.28 28.27 15.88
N ASN A 72 8.40 28.63 15.27
CA ASN A 72 9.71 28.35 15.83
C ASN A 72 9.85 29.14 17.13
N THR A 73 9.87 28.46 18.28
CA THR A 73 10.48 29.01 19.51
C THR A 73 11.72 28.16 19.79
N PRO A 74 12.93 28.67 19.49
CA PRO A 74 14.13 28.12 20.10
C PRO A 74 14.07 28.50 21.56
N GLU A 75 13.65 27.56 22.42
CA GLU A 75 13.77 27.74 23.86
C GLU A 75 15.27 27.69 24.19
N SER A 76 15.78 28.87 24.54
CA SER A 76 17.17 29.18 24.78
C SER A 76 17.85 28.19 25.70
N GLN A 77 18.88 27.57 25.15
CA GLN A 77 20.06 27.09 25.83
C GLN A 77 20.75 28.30 26.50
N ASP A 78 20.50 28.53 27.78
CA ASP A 78 21.34 29.38 28.63
C ASP A 78 21.78 28.54 29.84
N ASN A 79 23.05 28.16 29.79
CA ASN A 79 23.78 27.36 30.77
C ASN A 79 24.63 28.34 31.58
N ALA A 80 24.32 28.50 32.87
CA ALA A 80 25.09 29.28 33.82
C ALA A 80 25.42 28.42 35.04
#